data_AF-A0A1G2SIK4-F1
#
_entry.id   AF-A0A1G2SIK4-F1
#
_cell.length_a   1.000
_cell.length_b   1.000
_cell.length_c   1.000
_cell.angle_alpha   90.00
_cell.angle_beta   90.00
_cell.angle_gamma   90.00
#
_symmetry.space_group_name_H-M   'P 1'
#
loop_
_entity.id
_entity.type
_entity.pdbx_description
1 polymer ?
#
loop_
_entity_poly.entity_id
_entity_poly.type
_entity_poly.pdbx_seq_one_letter_code
_entity_poly.pdbx_strand_id
1 'polypeptide(L)' 'MFYVYVLKNGRDGGTYIGYTNDLKRRLVEHAGKQPELVYYEAYKDKMDAQERERKLKQRGYGIR' A
#
# COMPACT_ATOMS: atom_id res chain seq x y z
N MET A 1 -0.64 -15.63 0.29
CA MET A 1 -1.18 -14.49 -0.48
C MET A 1 -0.46 -13.25 -0.01
N PHE A 2 -0.01 -12.41 -0.93
CA PHE A 2 0.68 -11.15 -0.67
C PHE A 2 -0.14 -10.02 -1.24
N TYR A 3 -0.18 -8.89 -0.55
CA TYR A 3 -1.00 -7.75 -0.91
C TYR A 3 -0.12 -6.53 -1.05
N VAL A 4 -0.20 -5.86 -2.20
CA VAL A 4 0.36 -4.52 -2.37
C VAL A 4 -0.76 -3.54 -2.15
N TYR A 5 -0.54 -2.50 -1.37
CA TYR A 5 -1.58 -1.57 -0.97
C TYR A 5 -1.10 -0.13 -1.01
N VAL A 6 -2.06 0.77 -1.22
CA VAL A 6 -1.86 2.22 -1.22
C VAL A 6 -2.82 2.83 -0.22
N LEU A 7 -2.26 3.50 0.79
CA LEU A 7 -3.01 4.27 1.77
C LEU A 7 -2.84 5.74 1.46
N LYS A 8 -3.92 6.50 1.54
CA LYS A 8 -3.90 7.95 1.49
C LYS A 8 -4.23 8.51 2.87
N ASN A 9 -3.42 9.42 3.36
CA ASN A 9 -3.76 10.17 4.57
C ASN A 9 -4.72 11.31 4.19
N GLY A 10 -5.93 11.29 4.74
CA GLY A 10 -6.96 12.29 4.46
C GLY A 10 -6.59 13.71 4.89
N ARG A 11 -5.65 13.88 5.85
CA ARG A 11 -5.24 15.21 6.34
C ARG A 11 -4.12 15.86 5.54
N ASP A 12 -3.09 15.09 5.18
CA ASP A 12 -1.85 15.65 4.61
C ASP A 12 -1.69 15.34 3.11
N GLY A 13 -2.63 14.62 2.50
CA GLY A 13 -2.56 14.20 1.09
C GLY A 13 -1.44 13.19 0.78
N GLY A 14 -0.60 12.87 1.76
CA GLY A 14 0.49 11.91 1.64
C GLY A 14 -0.03 10.52 1.27
N THR A 15 0.63 9.92 0.29
CA THR A 15 0.35 8.56 -0.17
C THR A 15 1.43 7.61 0.34
N TYR A 16 1.02 6.49 0.92
CA TYR A 16 1.89 5.45 1.42
C TYR A 16 1.67 4.17 0.62
N ILE A 17 2.75 3.64 0.05
CA ILE A 17 2.74 2.40 -0.74
C ILE A 17 3.55 1.36 0.00
N GLY A 18 2.96 0.19 0.25
CA GLY A 18 3.63 -0.93 0.89
C GLY A 18 3.07 -2.27 0.45
N TYR A 19 3.66 -3.35 0.94
CA TYR A 19 3.13 -4.69 0.76
C TYR A 19 3.13 -5.46 2.08
N THR A 20 2.22 -6.42 2.20
CA THR A 20 2.04 -7.25 3.40
C THR A 20 1.43 -8.60 3.02
N ASN A 21 1.67 -9.64 3.81
CA ASN A 21 0.94 -10.90 3.70
C ASN A 21 -0.39 -10.88 4.48
N ASP A 22 -0.61 -9.86 5.31
CA ASP A 22 -1.83 -9.66 6.10
C ASP A 22 -2.26 -8.19 6.05
N LEU A 23 -3.20 -7.88 5.17
CA LEU A 23 -3.71 -6.52 4.97
C LEU A 23 -4.60 -6.07 6.12
N LYS A 24 -5.40 -6.98 6.69
CA LYS A 24 -6.35 -6.66 7.77
C LYS A 24 -5.61 -6.24 9.03
N ARG A 25 -4.59 -7.00 9.44
CA ARG A 25 -3.76 -6.63 10.59
C ARG A 25 -3.15 -5.23 10.41
N ARG A 26 -2.70 -4.92 9.19
CA ARG A 26 -2.00 -3.67 8.93
C ARG A 26 -2.92 -2.45 8.92
N LEU A 27 -4.15 -2.60 8.42
CA LEU A 27 -5.16 -1.54 8.51
C LEU A 27 -5.55 -1.24 9.97
N VAL A 28 -5.68 -2.27 10.80
CA VAL A 28 -5.96 -2.11 12.23
C VAL A 28 -4.82 -1.39 12.95
N GLU A 29 -3.57 -1.77 12.69
CA GLU A 29 -2.39 -1.09 13.26
C GLU A 29 -2.31 0.39 12.85
N HIS A 30 -2.80 0.75 11.67
CA HIS A 30 -2.80 2.14 11.18
C HIS A 30 -4.12 2.90 11.46
N ALA A 31 -5.11 2.29 12.13
CA ALA A 31 -6.43 2.88 12.33
C ALA A 31 -6.41 4.26 13.03
N GLY A 32 -5.42 4.50 13.90
CA GLY A 32 -5.25 5.79 14.59
C GLY A 32 -4.93 6.98 13.68
N LYS A 33 -4.53 6.75 12.42
CA LYS A 33 -4.23 7.81 11.44
C LYS A 33 -5.32 8.01 10.38
N GLN A 34 -6.47 7.35 10.52
CA GLN A 34 -7.55 7.35 9.51
C GLN A 34 -7.04 7.18 8.05
N PRO A 35 -6.20 6.17 7.78
CA PRO A 35 -5.73 5.93 6.42
C PRO A 35 -6.88 5.45 5.54
N GLU A 36 -7.06 6.09 4.40
CA GLU A 36 -8.00 5.63 3.38
C GLU A 36 -7.27 4.63 2.48
N LEU A 37 -7.75 3.38 2.46
CA LEU A 37 -7.27 2.38 1.50
C LEU A 37 -7.85 2.70 0.13
N VAL A 38 -7.06 3.35 -0.71
CA VAL A 38 -7.49 3.77 -2.06
C VAL A 38 -7.25 2.70 -3.12
N TYR A 39 -6.30 1.78 -2.85
CA TYR A 39 -5.94 0.74 -3.80
C TYR A 39 -5.33 -0.48 -3.10
N TYR A 40 -5.63 -1.67 -3.60
CA TYR A 40 -4.88 -2.87 -3.25
C TYR A 40 -4.89 -3.91 -4.39
N GLU A 41 -3.83 -4.70 -4.46
CA GLU A 41 -3.67 -5.84 -5.37
C GLU A 41 -3.28 -7.08 -4.57
N ALA A 42 -3.75 -8.26 -4.99
CA ALA A 42 -3.41 -9.54 -4.39
C ALA A 42 -2.57 -10.40 -5.33
N TYR A 43 -1.53 -11.01 -4.79
CA TYR A 43 -0.56 -11.86 -5.47
C TYR A 43 -0.42 -13.20 -4.76
N LYS A 44 -0.22 -14.26 -5.54
CA LYS A 44 0.08 -15.59 -5.00
C LYS A 44 1.54 -15.69 -4.57
N ASP A 45 2.44 -15.14 -5.37
CA ASP A 45 3.88 -15.14 -5.13
C ASP A 45 4.37 -13.85 -4.46
N LYS A 46 5.41 -13.96 -3.64
CA LYS A 46 6.01 -12.83 -2.92
C LYS A 46 6.81 -11.93 -3.86
N MET A 47 7.55 -12.51 -4.79
CA MET A 47 8.42 -11.78 -5.71
C MET A 47 7.60 -10.89 -6.64
N ASP A 48 6.45 -11.38 -7.12
CA ASP A 48 5.53 -10.58 -7.93
C ASP A 48 5.04 -9.34 -7.17
N ALA A 49 4.64 -9.52 -5.90
CA ALA A 49 4.20 -8.42 -5.03
C ALA A 49 5.33 -7.41 -4.77
N GLN A 50 6.55 -7.89 -4.53
CA GLN A 50 7.71 -7.02 -4.29
C GLN A 50 8.12 -6.24 -5.54
N GLU A 51 8.13 -6.88 -6.71
CA GLU A 51 8.44 -6.20 -7.96
C GLU A 51 7.38 -5.14 -8.27
N ARG A 52 6.10 -5.46 -8.01
CA ARG A 52 5.01 -4.51 -8.17
C ARG A 52 5.15 -3.31 -7.24
N GLU A 53 5.43 -3.54 -5.97
CA GLU A 53 5.65 -2.48 -4.98
C GLU A 53 6.79 -1.55 -5.40
N ARG A 54 7.91 -2.11 -5.88
CA ARG A 54 9.05 -1.34 -6.40
C ARG A 54 8.66 -0.50 -7.63
N LYS A 55 7.89 -1.07 -8.56
CA LYS A 55 7.38 -0.35 -9.75
C LYS A 55 6.45 0.80 -9.37
N LEU A 56 5.55 0.56 -8.41
CA LEU A 56 4.63 1.57 -7.89
C LEU A 56 5.36 2.69 -7.15
N LYS A 57 6.37 2.37 -6.34
CA LYS A 57 7.22 3.39 -5.70
C LYS A 57 7.98 4.21 -6.73
N GLN A 58 8.60 3.59 -7.75
CA GLN A 58 9.31 4.33 -8.79
C GLN A 58 8.43 5.29 -9.60
N ARG A 59 7.20 4.89 -9.93
CA ARG A 59 6.28 5.70 -10.75
C ARG A 59 5.36 6.62 -9.93
N GLY A 60 5.11 6.29 -8.66
CA GLY A 60 4.21 7.02 -7.77
C GLY A 60 4.75 8.37 -7.29
N TYR A 61 6.07 8.60 -7.34
CA TYR A 61 6.67 9.91 -7.04
C TYR A 61 6.38 11.00 -8.08
N GLY A 62 5.70 10.68 -9.19
CA GLY A 62 5.29 11.63 -10.22
C GLY A 62 4.02 12.43 -9.90
N ILE A 63 3.33 12.15 -8.80
CA ILE A 63 2.22 12.98 -8.31
C ILE A 63 2.83 14.00 -7.35
N ARG A 64 3.33 15.10 -7.92
CA ARG A 64 3.83 16.27 -7.19
C ARG A 64 2.97 17.47 -7.53
#